data_AF-F4W578-F1
#
_entry.id   AF-F4W578-F1
#
_cell.length_a   1.000
_cell.length_b   1.000
_cell.length_c   1.000
_cell.angle_alpha   90.00
_cell.angle_beta   90.00
_cell.angle_gamma   90.00
#
_symmetry.space_group_name_H-M   'P 1'
#
loop_
_entity.id
_entity.type
_entity.pdbx_description
1 polymer ?
#
loop_
_entity_poly.entity_id
_entity_poly.type
_entity_poly.pdbx_seq_one_letter_code
_entity_poly.pdbx_strand_id
1 'polypeptide(L)'
;MTVHVKQNFGRGRNFNMEQRAVIKFNAKLEETFRSMQQVYGSQCLNRTAVFKWHKRFLEGRKTLEDDKKSGRPILVRTPEMIEKVRDFVANDRNASLKMMEEECF
;
A
#
# COMPACT_ATOMS: atom_id res chain seq x y z
N MET A 1 -31.76 22.36 15.42
CA MET A 1 -31.65 21.75 14.07
C MET A 1 -30.18 21.40 13.84
N THR A 2 -29.80 20.15 14.04
CA THR A 2 -28.41 19.70 13.81
C THR A 2 -28.24 19.42 12.33
N VAL A 3 -27.59 20.35 11.62
CA VAL A 3 -27.23 20.17 10.21
C VAL A 3 -26.27 18.99 10.08
N HIS A 4 -26.82 17.85 9.70
CA HIS A 4 -26.02 16.70 9.25
C HIS A 4 -25.53 17.04 7.84
N VAL A 5 -24.40 17.75 7.77
CA VAL A 5 -23.67 17.90 6.51
C VAL A 5 -23.14 16.51 6.15
N LYS A 6 -23.89 15.76 5.35
CA LYS A 6 -23.36 14.56 4.68
C LYS A 6 -22.37 15.03 3.62
N GLN A 7 -21.12 15.25 4.01
CA GLN A 7 -20.03 15.41 3.05
C GLN A 7 -19.80 14.05 2.39
N ASN A 8 -20.36 13.86 1.19
CA ASN A 8 -20.12 12.68 0.37
C ASN A 8 -18.70 12.78 -0.22
N PHE A 9 -17.69 12.30 0.50
CA PHE A 9 -16.40 11.99 -0.09
C PHE A 9 -16.42 10.54 -0.56
N GLY A 10 -16.21 10.30 -1.85
CA GLY A 10 -15.96 8.94 -2.35
C GLY A 10 -14.72 8.35 -1.66
N ARG A 11 -14.68 7.02 -1.47
CA ARG A 11 -13.58 6.30 -0.80
C ARG A 11 -12.31 6.29 -1.66
N GLY A 12 -11.68 7.45 -1.83
CA GLY A 12 -10.45 7.67 -2.59
C GLY A 12 -9.20 7.68 -1.71
N ARG A 13 -8.03 7.54 -2.33
CA ARG A 13 -6.72 7.63 -1.64
C ARG A 13 -6.55 8.92 -0.83
N ASN A 14 -7.11 10.03 -1.31
CA ASN A 14 -7.05 11.34 -0.65
C ASN A 14 -7.77 11.34 0.72
N PHE A 15 -8.94 10.71 0.80
CA PHE A 15 -9.73 10.66 2.02
C PHE A 15 -9.03 9.88 3.15
N ASN A 16 -8.27 8.83 2.80
CA ASN A 16 -7.45 8.12 3.78
C ASN A 16 -6.24 8.94 4.23
N MET A 17 -5.68 9.80 3.38
CA MET A 17 -4.54 10.66 3.73
C MET A 17 -4.96 11.75 4.73
N GLU A 18 -6.12 12.37 4.53
CA GLU A 18 -6.71 13.35 5.45
C GLU A 18 -6.91 12.75 6.85
N GLN A 19 -7.51 11.56 6.92
CA GLN A 19 -7.67 10.83 8.19
C GLN A 19 -6.33 10.49 8.86
N ARG A 20 -5.30 10.14 8.08
CA ARG A 20 -3.94 9.89 8.61
C ARG A 20 -3.28 11.16 9.16
N ALA A 21 -3.56 12.33 8.57
CA ALA A 21 -3.09 13.59 9.11
C ALA A 21 -3.67 13.83 10.51
N VAL A 22 -4.97 13.60 10.70
CA VAL A 22 -5.63 13.71 12.01
C VAL A 22 -4.99 12.76 13.03
N ILE A 23 -4.66 11.53 12.63
CA ILE A 23 -3.98 10.57 13.52
C ILE A 23 -2.58 11.08 13.91
N LYS A 24 -1.83 11.67 12.97
CA LYS A 24 -0.46 12.16 13.21
C LYS A 24 -0.39 13.27 14.24
N PHE A 25 -1.38 14.17 14.27
CA PHE A 25 -1.38 15.32 15.18
C PHE A 25 -2.01 15.04 16.55
N ASN A 26 -2.74 13.94 16.72
CA ASN A 26 -3.35 13.61 18.00
C ASN A 26 -2.48 12.64 18.81
N ALA A 27 -2.05 13.08 20.00
CA ALA A 27 -1.19 12.31 20.90
C ALA A 27 -1.92 11.20 21.69
N LYS A 28 -3.26 11.27 21.79
CA LYS A 28 -4.07 10.34 22.60
C LYS A 28 -4.99 9.47 21.74
N LEU A 29 -4.56 8.23 21.52
CA LEU A 29 -5.18 7.28 20.60
C LEU A 29 -6.69 7.02 20.79
N GLU A 30 -7.17 6.88 22.04
CA GLU A 30 -8.58 6.59 22.30
C GLU A 30 -9.50 7.79 22.02
N GLU A 31 -9.04 8.99 22.36
CA GLU A 31 -9.75 10.24 22.07
C GLU A 31 -9.77 10.50 20.56
N THR A 32 -8.68 10.17 19.85
CA THR A 32 -8.59 10.26 18.38
C THR A 32 -9.64 9.39 17.70
N PHE A 33 -9.78 8.12 18.09
CA PHE A 33 -10.71 7.22 17.40
C PHE A 33 -12.17 7.67 17.56
N ARG A 34 -12.57 8.07 18.77
CA ARG A 34 -13.94 8.60 19.01
C ARG A 34 -14.20 9.87 18.20
N SER A 35 -13.24 10.79 18.19
CA SER A 35 -13.34 12.05 17.43
C SER A 35 -13.41 11.78 15.92
N MET A 36 -12.60 10.85 15.41
CA MET A 36 -12.65 10.44 14.01
C MET A 36 -13.99 9.80 13.64
N GLN A 37 -14.58 8.98 14.51
CA GLN A 37 -15.89 8.40 14.25
C GLN A 37 -16.99 9.47 14.16
N GLN A 38 -16.91 10.54 14.95
CA GLN A 38 -17.86 11.65 14.90
C GLN A 38 -17.75 12.46 13.60
N VAL A 39 -16.52 12.69 13.11
CA VAL A 39 -16.26 13.49 11.91
C VAL A 39 -16.50 12.69 10.62
N TYR A 40 -15.97 11.47 10.54
CA TYR A 40 -15.95 10.67 9.31
C TYR A 40 -17.07 9.61 9.25
N GLY A 41 -17.74 9.33 10.37
CA GLY A 41 -18.85 8.39 10.44
C GLY A 41 -18.53 7.02 9.84
N SER A 42 -19.39 6.57 8.92
CA SER A 42 -19.24 5.27 8.22
C SER A 42 -17.97 5.15 7.35
N GLN A 43 -17.33 6.27 7.03
CA GLN A 43 -16.12 6.31 6.21
C GLN A 43 -14.84 6.39 7.06
N CYS A 44 -14.97 6.43 8.39
CA CYS A 44 -13.84 6.41 9.30
C CYS A 44 -12.96 5.17 9.07
N LEU A 45 -11.65 5.35 9.17
CA LEU A 45 -10.70 4.26 9.25
C LEU A 45 -11.09 3.33 10.40
N ASN A 46 -11.00 2.03 10.17
CA ASN A 46 -11.26 1.06 11.22
C ASN A 46 -10.23 1.19 12.35
N ARG A 47 -10.60 0.72 13.54
CA ARG A 47 -9.76 0.82 14.75
C ARG A 47 -8.34 0.30 14.50
N THR A 48 -8.19 -0.87 13.87
CA THR A 48 -6.87 -1.46 13.59
C THR A 48 -5.99 -0.56 12.71
N ALA A 49 -6.55 0.07 11.68
CA ALA A 49 -5.83 1.00 10.82
C ALA A 49 -5.37 2.25 11.58
N VAL A 50 -6.23 2.80 12.44
CA VAL A 50 -5.89 3.95 13.29
C VAL A 50 -4.72 3.63 14.22
N PHE A 51 -4.78 2.47 14.89
CA PHE A 51 -3.69 2.00 15.76
C PHE A 51 -2.39 1.77 15.01
N LYS A 52 -2.44 1.16 13.81
CA LYS A 52 -1.27 0.91 12.97
C LYS A 52 -0.59 2.23 12.56
N TRP A 53 -1.37 3.23 12.14
CA TRP A 53 -0.84 4.53 11.75
C TRP A 53 -0.27 5.30 12.94
N HIS A 54 -0.97 5.30 14.07
CA HIS A 54 -0.47 5.92 15.30
C HIS A 54 0.88 5.34 15.73
N LYS A 55 1.00 4.00 15.75
CA LYS A 55 2.28 3.32 16.06
C LYS A 55 3.39 3.76 15.11
N ARG A 56 3.13 3.81 13.80
CA ARG A 56 4.11 4.25 12.79
C ARG A 56 4.57 5.69 13.01
N PHE A 57 3.67 6.59 13.42
CA PHE A 57 4.02 7.97 13.72
C PHE A 57 4.86 8.09 14.99
N LEU A 58 4.56 7.29 16.03
CA LEU A 58 5.42 7.19 17.22
C LEU A 58 6.82 6.66 16.89
N GLU A 59 6.93 5.73 15.94
CA GLU A 59 8.19 5.20 15.42
C GLU A 59 8.94 6.19 14.50
N GLY A 60 8.46 7.43 14.35
CA GLY A 60 9.16 8.50 13.64
C GLY A 60 8.80 8.64 12.15
N ARG A 61 7.77 7.93 11.65
CA ARG A 61 7.28 8.14 10.28
C ARG A 61 6.80 9.59 10.09
N LYS A 62 7.21 10.22 8.99
CA LYS A 62 6.79 11.59 8.65
C LYS A 62 5.73 11.66 7.55
N THR A 63 5.68 10.67 6.67
CA THR A 63 4.81 10.62 5.49
C THR A 63 3.40 10.12 5.81
N LEU A 64 2.42 10.56 5.01
CA LEU A 64 1.03 10.08 5.09
C LEU A 64 0.75 8.98 4.05
N GLU A 65 1.62 8.85 3.06
CA GLU A 65 1.53 7.84 2.02
C GLU A 65 1.80 6.43 2.57
N ASP A 66 1.16 5.44 1.94
CA ASP A 66 1.52 4.05 2.15
C ASP A 66 2.96 3.80 1.72
N ASP A 67 3.56 2.75 2.30
CA ASP A 67 4.86 2.27 1.87
C ASP A 67 4.78 1.90 0.38
N LYS A 68 5.88 2.09 -0.36
CA LYS A 68 5.98 1.53 -1.71
C LYS A 68 5.61 0.06 -1.61
N LYS A 69 4.55 -0.34 -2.31
CA LYS A 69 4.17 -1.75 -2.38
C LYS A 69 5.37 -2.49 -2.96
N SER A 70 5.88 -3.47 -2.24
CA SER A 70 6.72 -4.49 -2.85
C SER A 70 5.84 -5.17 -3.90
N GLY A 71 6.01 -4.78 -5.16
CA GLY A 71 5.48 -5.56 -6.26
C GLY A 71 6.15 -6.93 -6.27
N ARG A 72 5.63 -7.84 -7.09
CA ARG A 72 6.36 -9.08 -7.41
C ARG A 72 7.75 -8.67 -7.92
N PRO A 73 8.86 -9.21 -7.35
CA PRO A 73 10.19 -8.97 -7.88
C PRO A 73 10.18 -9.30 -9.38
N ILE A 74 10.54 -8.33 -10.20
CA ILE A 74 10.61 -8.51 -11.65
C ILE A 74 12.01 -9.06 -11.98
N LEU A 75 12.35 -10.21 -11.39
CA LEU A 75 13.64 -10.88 -11.65
C LEU A 75 13.77 -11.26 -13.13
N VAL A 76 12.64 -11.52 -13.79
CA VAL A 76 12.55 -11.96 -15.19
C VAL A 76 12.76 -10.84 -16.23
N ARG A 77 12.65 -9.56 -15.86
CA ARG A 77 12.79 -8.44 -16.83
C ARG A 77 14.09 -7.66 -16.70
N THR A 78 15.13 -8.21 -16.06
CA THR A 78 16.45 -7.58 -16.20
C THR A 78 16.95 -7.83 -17.63
N PRO A 79 17.69 -6.89 -18.24
CA PRO A 79 18.23 -7.09 -19.58
C PRO A 79 19.06 -8.38 -19.69
N GLU A 80 19.81 -8.73 -18.64
CA GLU A 80 20.64 -9.93 -18.60
C GLU A 80 19.78 -11.21 -18.65
N MET A 81 18.67 -11.25 -17.89
CA MET A 81 17.76 -12.40 -17.89
C MET A 81 17.01 -12.52 -19.22
N ILE A 82 16.67 -11.39 -19.85
CA ILE A 82 16.04 -11.35 -21.17
C ILE A 82 16.98 -11.88 -22.24
N GLU A 83 18.26 -11.49 -22.23
CA GLU A 83 19.27 -12.01 -23.15
C GLU A 83 19.50 -13.51 -22.95
N LYS A 84 19.66 -13.97 -21.70
CA LYS A 84 19.87 -15.38 -21.39
C LYS A 84 18.73 -16.27 -21.91
N VAL A 85 17.48 -15.84 -21.74
CA VAL A 85 16.31 -16.55 -22.29
C VAL A 85 16.28 -16.50 -23.82
N ARG A 86 16.64 -15.37 -24.44
CA ARG A 86 16.71 -15.26 -25.91
C ARG A 86 17.76 -16.20 -26.50
N ASP A 87 18.94 -16.26 -25.89
CA ASP A 87 20.02 -17.14 -26.32
C ASP A 87 19.64 -18.61 -26.15
N PHE A 88 18.99 -18.96 -25.03
CA PHE A 88 18.50 -20.32 -24.78
C PHE A 88 17.51 -20.79 -25.85
N VAL A 89 16.51 -19.96 -26.18
CA VAL A 89 15.50 -20.28 -27.22
C VAL A 89 16.10 -20.28 -28.63
N ALA A 90 17.09 -19.42 -28.89
CA ALA A 90 17.76 -19.38 -30.19
C ALA A 90 18.65 -20.62 -30.44
N ASN A 91 19.25 -21.17 -29.38
CA ASN A 91 20.16 -22.30 -29.46
C ASN A 91 19.46 -23.67 -29.50
N ASP A 92 18.27 -23.81 -28.91
CA ASP A 92 17.51 -25.07 -28.95
C ASP A 92 16.02 -24.85 -29.32
N ARG A 93 15.62 -25.36 -30.48
CA ARG A 93 14.21 -25.30 -30.96
C ARG A 93 13.26 -26.21 -30.17
N ASN A 94 13.78 -27.21 -29.47
CA ASN A 94 13.01 -28.11 -28.61
C ASN A 94 13.08 -27.70 -27.12
N ALA A 95 13.64 -26.53 -26.82
CA ALA A 95 13.69 -25.95 -25.50
C ALA A 95 12.32 -26.00 -24.80
N SER A 96 12.27 -26.70 -23.66
CA SER A 96 11.07 -26.76 -22.83
C SER A 96 11.11 -25.69 -21.74
N LEU A 97 9.94 -25.31 -21.22
CA LEU A 97 9.83 -24.35 -20.12
C LEU A 97 10.62 -24.82 -18.88
N LYS A 98 10.65 -26.13 -18.62
CA LYS A 98 11.37 -26.72 -17.50
C LYS A 98 12.88 -26.56 -17.65
N MET A 99 13.41 -26.83 -18.85
CA MET A 99 14.85 -26.65 -19.12
C MET A 99 15.24 -25.16 -19.04
N MET A 100 14.37 -24.26 -19.51
CA MET A 100 14.58 -22.82 -19.38
C MET A 100 14.58 -22.38 -17.91
N GLU A 101 13.74 -22.97 -17.06
CA GLU A 101 13.74 -22.71 -15.62
C GLU A 101 15.05 -23.13 -14.95
N GLU A 102 15.57 -24.32 -15.30
CA GLU A 102 16.82 -24.87 -14.75
C GLU A 102 18.06 -24.10 -15.23
N GLU A 103 18.05 -23.59 -16.46
CA GLU A 103 19.22 -22.95 -17.08
C GLU A 103 19.23 -21.42 -16.96
N CYS A 104 18.06 -20.76 -17.00
CA CYS A 104 17.98 -19.30 -17.07
C CYS A 104 17.80 -18.63 -15.70
N PHE A 105 17.01 -19.19 -14.79
CA PHE A 105 16.57 -18.54 -13.55
C PHE A 105 17.28 -19.05 -12.29
#